data_AF-A0A9X5FL51-F1
#
_entry.id   AF-A0A9X5FL51-F1
#
_cell.length_a   1.000
_cell.length_b   1.000
_cell.length_c   1.000
_cell.angle_alpha   90.00
_cell.angle_beta   90.00
_cell.angle_gamma   90.00
#
_symmetry.space_group_name_H-M   'P 1'
#
loop_
_entity.id
_entity.type
_entity.pdbx_description
1 polymer ?
#
loop_
_entity_poly.entity_id
_entity_poly.type
_entity_poly.pdbx_seq_one_letter_code
_entity_poly.pdbx_strand_id
1 'polypeptide(L)'
;MTGTTTPASGLSGLAALRAQLESEPAVVDPDAPVVDAANLADEHIVCHCTNVTAGELRGLIHEAGVASLTEVQRCTRAGGSCGKCLPLLTEVVTIELGRAGISA
;
A
#
# COMPACT_ATOMS: atom_id res chain seq x y z
N MET A 1 -42.46 -17.52 34.89
CA MET A 1 -41.10 -16.97 34.91
C MET A 1 -40.46 -17.31 33.57
N THR A 2 -40.44 -16.30 32.68
CA THR A 2 -39.45 -16.04 31.58
C THR A 2 -38.95 -17.24 30.76
N GLY A 3 -39.11 -17.34 29.44
CA GLY A 3 -39.22 -16.33 28.39
C GLY A 3 -38.41 -16.88 27.21
N THR A 4 -39.07 -17.61 26.31
CA THR A 4 -38.39 -18.35 25.23
C THR A 4 -38.04 -17.40 24.07
N THR A 5 -36.74 -17.40 23.75
CA THR A 5 -36.15 -17.19 22.41
C THR A 5 -36.46 -15.89 21.65
N THR A 6 -35.52 -14.94 21.77
CA THR A 6 -35.22 -13.93 20.75
C THR A 6 -34.71 -14.61 19.46
N PRO A 7 -35.28 -14.35 18.27
CA PRO A 7 -34.64 -14.76 17.02
C PRO A 7 -33.48 -13.82 16.71
N ALA A 8 -32.25 -14.25 16.98
CA ALA A 8 -31.03 -13.60 16.51
C ALA A 8 -30.78 -13.83 15.00
N SER A 9 -31.83 -13.91 14.18
CA SER A 9 -31.75 -14.27 12.75
C SER A 9 -31.08 -13.18 11.87
N GLY A 10 -30.85 -11.98 12.39
CA GLY A 10 -30.14 -10.93 11.65
C GLY A 10 -28.61 -11.00 11.76
N LEU A 11 -28.07 -11.68 12.78
CA LEU A 11 -26.64 -11.67 13.10
C LEU A 11 -25.91 -12.94 12.63
N SER A 12 -26.64 -14.04 12.37
CA SER A 12 -26.05 -15.26 11.80
C SER A 12 -25.46 -15.02 10.40
N GLY A 13 -26.06 -14.14 9.59
CA GLY A 13 -25.51 -13.75 8.30
C GLY A 13 -24.20 -12.95 8.42
N LEU A 14 -24.08 -12.12 9.45
CA LEU A 14 -22.86 -11.34 9.73
C LEU A 14 -21.73 -12.24 10.26
N ALA A 15 -22.05 -13.26 11.07
CA ALA A 15 -21.08 -14.26 11.50
C ALA A 15 -20.59 -15.13 10.33
N ALA A 16 -21.49 -15.54 9.43
CA ALA A 16 -21.12 -16.25 8.20
C ALA A 16 -20.29 -15.37 7.25
N LEU A 17 -20.62 -14.08 7.15
CA LEU A 17 -19.86 -13.13 6.34
C LEU A 17 -18.48 -12.82 6.93
N ARG A 18 -18.35 -12.73 8.27
CA ARG A 18 -17.04 -12.63 8.95
C ARG A 18 -16.17 -13.86 8.68
N ALA A 19 -16.74 -15.06 8.77
CA ALA A 19 -16.02 -16.29 8.45
C ALA A 19 -15.54 -16.33 6.97
N GLN A 20 -16.27 -15.70 6.04
CA GLN A 20 -15.82 -15.55 4.64
C GLN A 20 -14.72 -14.48 4.48
N LEU A 21 -14.73 -13.41 5.29
CA LEU A 21 -13.68 -12.38 5.30
C LEU A 21 -12.38 -12.86 5.98
N GLU A 22 -12.48 -13.84 6.88
CA GLU A 22 -11.35 -14.44 7.60
C GLU A 22 -10.64 -15.56 6.78
N SER A 23 -11.09 -15.84 5.55
CA SER A 23 -10.59 -16.93 4.71
C SER A 23 -9.90 -16.50 3.40
N GLU A 24 -9.21 -15.37 3.41
CA GLU A 24 -8.28 -15.02 2.32
C GLU A 24 -6.88 -14.85 2.93
N PRO A 25 -6.08 -15.94 3.09
CA PRO A 25 -4.64 -15.72 3.12
C PRO A 25 -4.32 -14.95 1.84
N ALA A 26 -3.62 -13.82 1.96
CA ALA A 26 -3.04 -13.11 0.83
C ALA A 26 -2.08 -14.08 0.14
N VAL A 27 -2.61 -14.93 -0.73
CA VAL A 27 -1.84 -15.69 -1.70
C VAL A 27 -1.31 -14.61 -2.62
N VAL A 28 -0.05 -14.23 -2.38
CA VAL A 28 0.76 -13.59 -3.40
C VAL A 28 0.72 -14.56 -4.57
N ASP A 29 -0.05 -14.23 -5.59
CA ASP A 29 -0.13 -15.03 -6.80
C ASP A 29 1.31 -15.08 -7.36
N PRO A 30 1.94 -16.26 -7.49
CA PRO A 30 3.32 -16.37 -7.95
C PRO A 30 3.48 -15.98 -9.43
N ASP A 31 2.37 -15.82 -10.16
CA ASP A 31 2.29 -15.33 -11.54
C ASP A 31 1.79 -13.88 -11.62
N ALA A 32 1.47 -13.23 -10.47
CA ALA A 32 1.22 -11.80 -10.47
C ALA A 32 2.45 -11.12 -11.08
N PRO A 33 2.25 -10.20 -12.05
CA PRO A 33 3.35 -9.50 -12.69
C PRO A 33 4.20 -8.88 -11.60
N VAL A 34 5.43 -9.37 -11.47
CA VAL A 34 6.43 -8.75 -10.59
C VAL A 34 6.55 -7.32 -11.07
N VAL A 35 6.06 -6.39 -10.25
CA VAL A 35 6.21 -4.98 -10.56
C VAL A 35 7.68 -4.67 -10.39
N ASP A 36 8.41 -4.57 -11.49
CA ASP A 36 9.81 -4.17 -11.48
C ASP A 36 9.90 -2.73 -10.97
N ALA A 37 10.01 -2.54 -9.66
CA ALA A 37 10.03 -1.23 -8.99
C ALA A 37 11.09 -0.29 -9.60
N ALA A 38 12.16 -0.87 -10.14
CA ALA A 38 13.25 -0.17 -10.82
C ALA A 38 12.88 0.43 -12.20
N ASN A 39 11.79 -0.04 -12.83
CA ASN A 39 11.47 0.28 -14.22
C ASN A 39 9.99 0.66 -14.43
N LEU A 40 9.32 1.16 -13.38
CA LEU A 40 7.99 1.75 -13.50
C LEU A 40 8.02 2.94 -14.47
N ALA A 41 6.97 3.10 -15.27
CA ALA A 41 6.73 4.35 -15.99
C ALA A 41 6.39 5.48 -15.01
N ASP A 42 6.71 6.73 -15.35
CA ASP A 42 6.46 7.88 -14.48
C ASP A 42 4.98 8.13 -14.17
N GLU A 43 4.10 7.62 -15.02
CA GLU A 43 2.64 7.67 -14.92
C GLU A 43 2.09 6.64 -13.92
N HIS A 44 2.88 5.63 -13.55
CA HIS A 44 2.43 4.53 -12.71
C HIS A 44 2.12 5.03 -11.30
N ILE A 45 0.90 4.76 -10.83
CA ILE A 45 0.45 5.13 -9.50
C ILE A 45 1.05 4.18 -8.46
N VAL A 46 1.87 4.74 -7.56
CA VAL A 46 2.44 4.00 -6.43
C VAL A 46 1.51 4.04 -5.23
N CYS A 47 0.84 5.17 -4.98
CA CYS A 47 -0.17 5.31 -3.92
C CYS A 47 -1.50 5.83 -4.47
N HIS A 48 -2.51 4.97 -4.50
CA HIS A 48 -3.87 5.38 -4.91
C HIS A 48 -4.58 6.28 -3.89
N CYS A 49 -4.25 6.14 -2.60
CA CYS A 49 -4.90 6.90 -1.53
C CYS A 49 -4.54 8.40 -1.59
N THR A 50 -3.35 8.74 -2.07
CA THR A 50 -2.87 10.12 -2.20
C THR A 50 -2.52 10.51 -3.64
N ASN A 51 -2.80 9.63 -4.62
CA ASN A 51 -2.54 9.81 -6.05
C ASN A 51 -1.09 10.17 -6.39
N VAL A 52 -0.14 9.43 -5.81
CA VAL A 52 1.30 9.65 -6.00
C VAL A 52 1.84 8.69 -7.05
N THR A 53 2.55 9.21 -8.04
CA THR A 53 3.15 8.43 -9.12
C THR A 53 4.64 8.16 -8.90
N ALA A 54 5.21 7.21 -9.64
CA ALA A 54 6.64 6.94 -9.63
C ALA A 54 7.46 8.14 -10.13
N GLY A 55 6.96 8.90 -11.11
CA GLY A 55 7.62 10.11 -11.61
C GLY A 55 7.68 11.22 -10.56
N GLU A 56 6.63 11.35 -9.75
CA GLU A 56 6.60 12.32 -8.65
C GLU A 56 7.63 11.97 -7.56
N LEU A 57 7.78 10.68 -7.23
CA LEU A 57 8.82 10.20 -6.32
C LEU A 57 10.23 10.47 -6.86
N ARG A 58 10.46 10.21 -8.16
CA ARG A 58 11.73 10.52 -8.82
C ARG A 58 12.04 12.01 -8.82
N GLY A 59 11.06 12.85 -9.15
CA GLY A 59 11.22 14.31 -9.09
C GLY A 59 11.57 14.78 -7.68
N LEU A 60 10.94 14.22 -6.65
CA LEU A 60 11.28 14.57 -5.27
C LEU A 60 12.72 14.20 -4.89
N ILE A 61 13.18 13.01 -5.28
CA ILE A 61 14.52 12.53 -4.91
C ILE A 61 15.61 13.26 -5.71
N HIS A 62 15.47 13.32 -7.03
CA HIS A 62 16.52 13.84 -7.93
C HIS A 62 16.49 15.36 -8.07
N GLU A 63 15.31 15.98 -8.13
CA GLU A 63 15.18 17.44 -8.35
C GLU A 63 15.02 18.21 -7.04
N ALA A 64 14.17 17.74 -6.12
CA ALA A 64 13.94 18.42 -4.85
C ALA A 64 14.95 18.04 -3.76
N GLY A 65 15.82 17.05 -4.01
CA GLY A 65 16.89 16.63 -3.11
C GLY A 65 16.41 15.87 -1.87
N VAL A 66 15.24 15.22 -1.96
CA VAL A 66 14.70 14.41 -0.87
C VAL A 66 15.55 13.15 -0.69
N ALA A 67 16.11 12.96 0.51
CA ALA A 67 17.14 11.94 0.75
C ALA A 67 16.68 10.78 1.66
N SER A 68 15.39 10.70 1.98
CA SER A 68 14.86 9.67 2.89
C SER A 68 13.41 9.32 2.61
N LEU A 69 13.04 8.06 2.83
CA LEU A 69 11.65 7.61 2.82
C LEU A 69 10.75 8.45 3.75
N THR A 70 11.26 8.87 4.91
CA THR A 70 10.47 9.69 5.84
C THR A 70 10.14 11.06 5.25
N GLU A 71 11.09 11.66 4.53
CA GLU A 71 10.87 12.95 3.87
C GLU A 71 9.92 12.80 2.68
N VAL A 72 10.07 11.74 1.88
CA VAL A 72 9.11 11.39 0.83
C VAL A 72 7.70 11.28 1.39
N GLN A 73 7.53 10.57 2.51
CA GLN A 73 6.23 10.43 3.18
C GLN A 73 5.70 11.77 3.72
N ARG A 74 6.57 12.69 4.17
CA ARG A 74 6.17 14.04 4.60
C ARG A 74 5.70 14.90 3.43
N CYS A 75 6.37 14.82 2.29
CA CYS A 75 6.03 15.60 1.09
C CYS A 75 4.75 15.08 0.42
N THR A 76 4.61 13.75 0.29
CA THR A 76 3.57 13.12 -0.54
C THR A 76 2.41 12.51 0.26
N ARG A 77 2.60 12.29 1.56
CA ARG A 77 1.71 11.50 2.44
C ARG A 77 1.51 10.04 1.99
N ALA A 78 2.25 9.56 1.00
CA ALA A 78 2.21 8.17 0.58
C ALA A 78 2.57 7.25 1.76
N GLY A 79 1.92 6.09 1.86
CA GLY A 79 2.16 5.12 2.94
C GLY A 79 1.51 5.44 4.30
N GLY A 80 1.08 6.68 4.56
CA GLY A 80 0.50 7.09 5.85
C GLY A 80 -1.02 6.92 5.99
N SER A 81 -1.75 6.69 4.89
CA SER A 81 -3.23 6.61 4.91
C SER A 81 -3.75 5.19 5.08
N CYS A 82 -3.53 4.35 4.07
CA CYS A 82 -4.10 3.00 3.98
C CYS A 82 -3.05 1.89 4.07
N GLY A 83 -1.75 2.25 4.05
CA GLY A 83 -0.60 1.34 4.22
C GLY A 83 -0.32 0.35 3.07
N LYS A 84 -1.28 0.09 2.18
CA LYS A 84 -1.15 -0.95 1.12
C LYS A 84 0.03 -0.75 0.16
N CYS A 85 0.41 0.50 -0.09
CA CYS A 85 1.50 0.85 -0.98
C CYS A 85 2.88 0.84 -0.32
N LEU A 86 2.98 0.68 1.01
CA LEU A 86 4.25 0.76 1.74
C LEU A 86 5.38 -0.13 1.18
N PRO A 87 5.16 -1.42 0.82
CA PRO A 87 6.24 -2.24 0.27
C PRO A 87 6.76 -1.67 -1.06
N LEU A 88 5.88 -1.40 -2.02
CA LEU A 88 6.24 -0.82 -3.32
C LEU A 88 6.86 0.58 -3.19
N LEU A 89 6.29 1.43 -2.33
CA LEU A 89 6.80 2.77 -2.05
C LEU A 89 8.23 2.72 -1.52
N THR A 90 8.49 1.82 -0.56
CA THR A 90 9.81 1.65 0.03
C THR A 90 10.81 1.20 -1.02
N GLU A 91 10.44 0.20 -1.83
CA GLU A 91 11.30 -0.35 -2.88
C GLU A 91 11.66 0.72 -3.93
N VAL A 92 10.66 1.43 -4.47
CA VAL A 92 10.89 2.52 -5.43
C VAL A 92 11.80 3.59 -4.83
N VAL A 93 11.54 4.05 -3.61
CA VAL A 93 12.35 5.09 -2.96
C VAL A 93 13.78 4.60 -2.71
N THR A 94 13.98 3.36 -2.23
CA THR A 94 15.31 2.80 -2.02
C THR A 94 16.12 2.71 -3.32
N ILE A 95 15.49 2.28 -4.41
CA ILE A 95 16.14 2.20 -5.72
C ILE A 95 16.54 3.59 -6.22
N GLU A 96 15.63 4.56 -6.13
CA GLU A 96 15.88 5.92 -6.61
C GLU A 96 16.91 6.67 -5.76
N LEU A 97 16.91 6.48 -4.44
CA LEU A 97 17.97 6.99 -3.55
C LEU A 97 19.33 6.37 -3.90
N GLY A 98 19.37 5.06 -4.16
CA GLY A 98 20.57 4.37 -4.64
C GLY A 98 21.08 4.92 -5.97
N ARG A 99 20.19 5.28 -6.90
CA ARG A 99 20.53 5.93 -8.17
C ARG A 99 21.06 7.36 -8.00
N ALA A 100 20.53 8.10 -7.02
CA ALA A 100 21.03 9.41 -6.64
C ALA A 100 22.39 9.36 -5.91
N GLY A 101 22.91 8.17 -5.62
CA GLY A 101 24.15 7.98 -4.84
C GLY A 101 23.96 8.21 -3.35
N ILE A 102 22.71 8.24 -2.88
CA ILE A 102 22.33 8.45 -1.48
C ILE A 102 22.11 7.07 -0.88
N SER A 103 23.07 6.61 -0.10
CA SER A 103 22.90 5.39 0.70
C SER A 103 22.00 5.72 1.89
N ALA A 104 20.78 5.18 1.88
CA ALA A 104 19.80 5.31 2.95
C ALA A 104 20.24 4.61 4.25
#